data_AF-A0A941M4R1-F1
#
_entry.id   AF-A0A941M4R1-F1
#
_cell.length_a   1.000
_cell.length_b   1.000
_cell.length_c   1.000
_cell.angle_alpha   90.00
_cell.angle_beta   90.00
_cell.angle_gamma   90.00
#
_symmetry.space_group_name_H-M   'P 1'
#
loop_
_entity.id
_entity.type
_entity.pdbx_description
1 polymer ?
#
loop_
_entity_poly.entity_id
_entity_poly.type
_entity_poly.pdbx_seq_one_letter_code
_entity_poly.pdbx_strand_id
1 'polypeptide(L)'
;MNFLEKEALISKSIMVSLLTGMIFIPSYSFGMEEHLEEASRARLSAATRQEADPVLNVLENADKSLIFFKKSAREFECLIKSQTPKEKNESLDSLWKYFNRVDLPSIKKLCAGIFLAHHGTDIQKEEVKSFLTLFVDNEGISSKERIGGLSVLLDIFSDDIQKERYLQLLESIFTHLPLSEVEGRLEAARCFIEDEEATAEQKTQGFSALHSIITNDRIPQEYRTEAAILLFENADNLEETTEARRLLMIVLKEKTLSLKERVDIAQTFYDKGTPEEQVDPDVLKLMLQVPELPAEVRDFIEKQLPAS
;
A
#
# COMPACT_ATOMS: atom_id res chain seq x y z
N MET A 1 37.53 -16.91 18.28
CA MET A 1 36.13 -16.51 18.07
C MET A 1 36.10 -15.66 16.81
N ASN A 2 35.61 -16.24 15.71
CA ASN A 2 35.69 -15.62 14.38
C ASN A 2 34.62 -14.53 14.20
N PHE A 3 34.83 -13.62 13.25
CA PHE A 3 33.96 -12.46 13.00
C PHE A 3 32.48 -12.86 12.80
N LEU A 4 32.23 -14.01 12.17
CA LEU A 4 30.89 -14.61 11.99
C LEU A 4 30.21 -15.06 13.30
N GLU A 5 30.98 -15.45 14.32
CA GLU A 5 30.43 -15.82 15.64
C GLU A 5 30.07 -14.57 16.47
N LYS A 6 30.69 -13.41 16.18
CA LYS A 6 30.35 -12.13 16.81
C LYS A 6 29.06 -11.54 16.24
N GLU A 7 28.83 -11.62 14.93
CA GLU A 7 27.59 -11.13 14.31
C GLU A 7 26.37 -11.96 14.71
N ALA A 8 26.51 -13.28 14.83
CA ALA A 8 25.44 -14.15 15.32
C ALA A 8 25.07 -13.87 16.80
N LEU A 9 26.04 -13.46 17.63
CA LEU A 9 25.79 -13.09 19.03
C LEU A 9 25.15 -11.71 19.17
N ILE A 10 25.52 -10.74 18.32
CA ILE A 10 24.94 -9.39 18.34
C ILE A 10 23.49 -9.43 17.82
N SER A 11 23.23 -10.18 16.76
CA SER A 11 21.86 -10.39 16.24
C SER A 11 20.96 -11.11 17.26
N LYS A 12 21.47 -12.13 17.98
CA LYS A 12 20.73 -12.77 19.08
C LYS A 12 20.53 -11.87 20.29
N SER A 13 21.52 -11.05 20.66
CA SER A 13 21.43 -10.16 21.84
C SER A 13 20.48 -8.99 21.64
N ILE A 14 20.38 -8.46 20.41
CA ILE A 14 19.43 -7.39 20.08
C ILE A 14 18.01 -7.95 19.99
N MET A 15 17.82 -9.16 19.44
CA MET A 15 16.51 -9.81 19.40
C MET A 15 15.98 -10.22 20.78
N VAL A 16 16.82 -10.73 21.69
CA VAL A 16 16.37 -11.11 23.05
C VAL A 16 15.93 -9.88 23.87
N SER A 17 16.53 -8.72 23.61
CA SER A 17 16.18 -7.47 24.30
C SER A 17 14.86 -6.85 23.81
N LEU A 18 14.48 -7.11 22.55
CA LEU A 18 13.18 -6.69 21.99
C LEU A 18 12.01 -7.58 22.45
N LEU A 19 12.29 -8.80 22.91
CA LEU A 19 11.28 -9.82 23.25
C LEU A 19 10.95 -9.95 24.76
N THR A 20 11.76 -9.40 25.68
CA THR A 20 11.62 -9.70 27.12
C THR A 20 11.05 -8.60 28.02
N GLY A 21 10.51 -7.50 27.47
CA GLY A 21 9.49 -6.67 28.15
C GLY A 21 9.67 -6.39 29.66
N MET A 22 10.90 -6.18 30.14
CA MET A 22 11.17 -5.91 31.54
C MET A 22 12.18 -4.78 31.65
N ILE A 23 11.67 -3.56 31.87
CA ILE A 23 12.44 -2.50 32.50
C ILE A 23 11.71 -2.10 33.78
N PHE A 24 12.34 -2.48 34.88
CA PHE A 24 12.06 -2.04 36.24
C PHE A 24 12.42 -0.54 36.33
N ILE A 25 11.46 0.31 36.69
CA ILE A 25 11.67 1.75 36.91
C ILE A 25 11.91 1.98 38.41
N PRO A 26 13.05 2.54 38.84
CA PRO A 26 13.12 3.27 40.09
C PRO A 26 12.92 4.76 39.81
N SER A 27 11.87 5.31 40.40
CA SER A 27 11.51 6.72 40.40
C SER A 27 12.61 7.57 41.05
N TYR A 28 13.09 8.60 40.35
CA TYR A 28 13.71 9.76 40.97
C TYR A 28 13.23 11.03 40.27
N SER A 29 12.50 11.84 41.04
CA SER A 29 12.13 13.21 40.74
C SER A 29 13.27 14.15 41.12
N PHE A 30 13.59 15.13 40.27
CA PHE A 30 13.79 16.52 40.69
C PHE A 30 13.89 17.46 39.48
N GLY A 31 13.21 18.60 39.57
CA GLY A 31 12.90 19.48 38.45
C GLY A 31 14.03 20.38 37.97
N MET A 32 13.88 20.80 36.71
CA MET A 32 14.41 22.00 36.04
C MET A 32 13.92 21.95 34.58
N GLU A 33 12.61 22.10 34.35
CA GLU A 33 11.97 21.68 33.08
C GLU A 33 11.58 22.82 32.12
N GLU A 34 11.58 24.10 32.52
CA GLU A 34 10.94 25.12 31.67
C GLU A 34 11.88 25.94 30.75
N HIS A 35 13.19 25.97 30.97
CA HIS A 35 14.10 26.79 30.14
C HIS A 35 15.02 26.00 29.19
N LEU A 36 15.04 24.67 29.30
CA LEU A 36 15.80 23.78 28.40
C LEU A 36 14.94 23.23 27.25
N GLU A 37 13.62 23.12 27.42
CA GLU A 37 12.70 22.67 26.37
C GLU A 37 12.60 23.68 25.21
N GLU A 38 12.60 24.99 25.51
CA GLU A 38 12.40 26.03 24.49
C GLU A 38 13.66 26.24 23.63
N ALA A 39 14.85 26.15 24.24
CA ALA A 39 16.12 26.15 23.52
C ALA A 39 16.34 24.86 22.71
N SER A 40 15.77 23.74 23.15
CA SER A 40 15.80 22.46 22.43
C SER A 40 14.83 22.46 21.24
N ARG A 41 13.61 23.00 21.40
CA ARG A 41 12.66 23.20 20.28
C ARG A 41 13.18 24.18 19.23
N ALA A 42 13.83 25.27 19.64
CA ALA A 42 14.42 26.23 18.71
C ALA A 42 15.65 25.66 17.97
N ARG A 43 16.43 24.76 18.59
CA ARG A 43 17.55 24.06 17.93
C ARG A 43 17.06 22.91 17.04
N LEU A 44 15.98 22.22 17.40
CA LEU A 44 15.32 21.23 16.56
C LEU A 44 14.63 21.86 15.34
N SER A 45 14.07 23.07 15.46
CA SER A 45 13.47 23.79 14.32
C SER A 45 14.50 24.47 13.41
N ALA A 46 15.68 24.81 13.93
CA ALA A 46 16.78 25.35 13.13
C ALA A 46 17.60 24.25 12.42
N ALA A 47 17.71 23.05 13.02
CA ALA A 47 18.38 21.89 12.42
C ALA A 47 17.55 21.17 11.33
N THR A 48 16.25 21.43 11.25
CA THR A 48 15.33 20.86 10.23
C THR A 48 15.25 21.69 8.94
N ARG A 49 16.10 22.72 8.77
CA ARG A 49 16.30 23.42 7.48
C ARG A 49 17.52 22.92 6.71
N GLN A 50 17.91 21.67 6.93
CA GLN A 50 18.65 20.91 5.92
C GLN A 50 17.58 20.43 4.95
N GLU A 51 17.74 20.67 3.64
CA GLU A 51 16.79 20.24 2.59
C GLU A 51 16.33 18.81 2.88
N ALA A 52 15.12 18.66 3.40
CA ALA A 52 14.62 17.37 3.85
C ALA A 52 14.51 16.48 2.61
N ASP A 53 15.13 15.30 2.67
CA ASP A 53 15.05 14.33 1.60
C ASP A 53 13.56 14.14 1.23
N PRO A 54 13.15 14.47 0.00
CA PRO A 54 11.74 14.44 -0.39
C PRO A 54 11.13 13.04 -0.20
N VAL A 55 11.96 11.98 -0.27
CA VAL A 55 11.61 10.59 0.08
C VAL A 55 11.19 10.46 1.55
N LEU A 56 11.97 11.02 2.47
CA LEU A 56 11.67 10.96 3.90
C LEU A 56 10.48 11.85 4.26
N ASN A 57 10.30 12.97 3.57
CA ASN A 57 9.15 13.85 3.78
C ASN A 57 7.83 13.15 3.41
N VAL A 58 7.79 12.37 2.32
CA VAL A 58 6.61 11.54 1.97
C VAL A 58 6.32 10.53 3.08
N LEU A 59 7.35 9.86 3.61
CA LEU A 59 7.21 8.86 4.68
C LEU A 59 6.84 9.45 6.04
N GLU A 60 7.28 10.67 6.33
CA GLU A 60 6.93 11.36 7.58
C GLU A 60 5.46 11.77 7.60
N ASN A 61 4.90 12.09 6.42
CA ASN A 61 3.50 12.43 6.20
C ASN A 61 2.61 11.23 5.84
N ALA A 62 3.18 10.03 5.64
CA ALA A 62 2.42 8.82 5.42
C ALA A 62 1.55 8.54 6.66
N ASP A 63 0.24 8.71 6.49
CA ASP A 63 -0.74 8.62 7.56
C ASP A 63 -0.93 7.15 8.03
N LYS A 64 -1.68 6.92 9.11
CA LYS A 64 -1.89 5.57 9.71
C LYS A 64 -2.68 4.57 8.84
N SER A 65 -2.92 4.85 7.56
CA SER A 65 -3.83 4.10 6.69
C SER A 65 -3.08 3.20 5.71
N LEU A 66 -3.56 1.96 5.56
CA LEU A 66 -2.93 0.96 4.68
C LEU A 66 -2.98 1.39 3.21
N ILE A 67 -4.08 2.05 2.85
CA ILE A 67 -4.37 2.52 1.49
C ILE A 67 -3.55 3.76 1.15
N PHE A 68 -3.14 4.55 2.15
CA PHE A 68 -2.15 5.60 1.96
C PHE A 68 -0.75 5.02 1.66
N PHE A 69 -0.47 3.74 1.99
CA PHE A 69 0.86 3.15 1.75
C PHE A 69 1.15 2.86 0.28
N LYS A 70 0.24 2.23 -0.48
CA LYS A 70 0.44 2.06 -1.93
C LYS A 70 0.29 3.37 -2.70
N LYS A 71 -0.55 4.31 -2.23
CA LYS A 71 -0.63 5.66 -2.80
C LYS A 71 0.67 6.45 -2.63
N SER A 72 1.24 6.42 -1.42
CA SER A 72 2.57 7.00 -1.15
C SER A 72 3.65 6.25 -1.93
N ALA A 73 3.49 4.94 -2.14
CA ALA A 73 4.38 4.15 -2.99
C ALA A 73 4.44 4.63 -4.43
N ARG A 74 3.29 4.94 -5.03
CA ARG A 74 3.22 5.51 -6.39
C ARG A 74 3.82 6.92 -6.47
N GLU A 75 3.51 7.79 -5.51
CA GLU A 75 4.08 9.16 -5.47
C GLU A 75 5.61 9.13 -5.37
N PHE A 76 6.12 8.20 -4.57
CA PHE A 76 7.54 7.97 -4.41
C PHE A 76 8.18 7.30 -5.63
N GLU A 77 7.50 6.35 -6.27
CA GLU A 77 7.99 5.71 -7.50
C GLU A 77 8.16 6.75 -8.60
N CYS A 78 7.21 7.70 -8.73
CA CYS A 78 7.35 8.86 -9.60
C CYS A 78 8.56 9.74 -9.22
N LEU A 79 8.77 10.00 -7.93
CA LEU A 79 9.90 10.78 -7.44
C LEU A 79 11.23 10.10 -7.78
N ILE A 80 11.39 8.81 -7.48
CA ILE A 80 12.60 8.02 -7.77
C ILE A 80 12.85 7.91 -9.28
N LYS A 81 11.81 7.74 -10.10
CA LYS A 81 11.95 7.71 -11.57
C LYS A 81 12.43 9.05 -12.14
N SER A 82 12.13 10.16 -11.47
CA SER A 82 12.55 11.50 -11.87
C SER A 82 13.96 11.89 -11.43
N GLN A 83 14.58 11.12 -10.52
CA GLN A 83 15.90 11.39 -9.96
C GLN A 83 17.04 10.86 -10.84
N THR A 84 18.21 11.50 -10.72
CA THR A 84 19.45 10.95 -11.27
C THR A 84 19.88 9.69 -10.51
N PRO A 85 20.70 8.79 -11.11
CA PRO A 85 21.18 7.58 -10.42
C PRO A 85 21.90 7.86 -9.10
N LYS A 86 22.58 9.01 -8.99
CA LYS A 86 23.26 9.44 -7.78
C LYS A 86 22.27 9.82 -6.68
N GLU A 87 21.30 10.68 -7.00
CA GLU A 87 20.25 11.11 -6.06
C GLU A 87 19.39 9.92 -5.59
N LYS A 88 19.10 8.98 -6.50
CA LYS A 88 18.41 7.73 -6.16
C LYS A 88 19.18 6.92 -5.12
N ASN A 89 20.49 6.74 -5.30
CA ASN A 89 21.31 6.00 -4.35
C ASN A 89 21.39 6.71 -2.99
N GLU A 90 21.52 8.04 -2.98
CA GLU A 90 21.52 8.84 -1.76
C GLU A 90 20.17 8.75 -1.01
N SER A 91 19.05 8.75 -1.75
CA SER A 91 17.70 8.59 -1.19
C SER A 91 17.49 7.18 -0.62
N LEU A 92 17.95 6.13 -1.32
CA LEU A 92 17.88 4.75 -0.85
C LEU A 92 18.76 4.51 0.39
N ASP A 93 19.94 5.13 0.47
CA ASP A 93 20.79 5.07 1.66
C ASP A 93 20.17 5.79 2.86
N SER A 94 19.51 6.92 2.63
CA SER A 94 18.78 7.67 3.67
C SER A 94 17.57 6.87 4.16
N LEU A 95 16.83 6.26 3.24
CA LEU A 95 15.73 5.36 3.53
C LEU A 95 16.18 4.12 4.31
N TRP A 96 17.33 3.56 3.96
CA TRP A 96 17.92 2.43 4.66
C TRP A 96 18.28 2.76 6.11
N LYS A 97 18.86 3.94 6.35
CA LYS A 97 19.11 4.44 7.71
C LYS A 97 17.81 4.64 8.47
N TYR A 98 16.78 5.18 7.81
CA TYR A 98 15.46 5.39 8.39
C TYR A 98 14.79 4.06 8.79
N PHE A 99 14.80 3.06 7.92
CA PHE A 99 14.25 1.72 8.19
C PHE A 99 14.90 1.05 9.41
N ASN A 100 16.21 1.26 9.60
CA ASN A 100 16.98 0.69 10.70
C ASN A 100 16.87 1.46 12.03
N ARG A 101 16.08 2.54 12.07
CA ARG A 101 15.79 3.22 13.33
C ARG A 101 15.02 2.31 14.28
N VAL A 102 15.48 2.24 15.53
CA VAL A 102 14.88 1.41 16.59
C VAL A 102 13.58 2.03 17.11
N ASP A 103 13.47 3.35 17.06
CA ASP A 103 12.34 4.14 17.56
C ASP A 103 11.21 4.31 16.53
N LEU A 104 11.32 3.64 15.37
CA LEU A 104 10.37 3.82 14.29
C LEU A 104 9.08 3.00 14.53
N PRO A 105 7.89 3.61 14.46
CA PRO A 105 6.63 2.87 14.51
C PRO A 105 6.58 1.78 13.44
N SER A 106 6.01 0.62 13.78
CA SER A 106 5.84 -0.55 12.89
C SER A 106 5.37 -0.16 11.50
N ILE A 107 4.37 0.71 11.44
CA ILE A 107 3.76 1.15 10.19
C ILE A 107 4.71 1.94 9.29
N LYS A 108 5.52 2.85 9.86
CA LYS A 108 6.52 3.61 9.11
C LYS A 108 7.68 2.73 8.66
N LYS A 109 8.02 1.73 9.48
CA LYS A 109 9.04 0.73 9.14
C LYS A 109 8.57 -0.20 8.02
N LEU A 110 7.29 -0.60 8.04
CA LEU A 110 6.65 -1.29 6.93
C LEU A 110 6.79 -0.48 5.65
N CYS A 111 6.36 0.79 5.62
CA CYS A 111 6.46 1.65 4.44
C CYS A 111 7.87 1.68 3.85
N ALA A 112 8.87 1.97 4.69
CA ALA A 112 10.25 2.01 4.25
C ALA A 112 10.73 0.64 3.73
N GLY A 113 10.29 -0.44 4.36
CA GLY A 113 10.54 -1.81 3.92
C GLY A 113 10.02 -2.07 2.50
N ILE A 114 8.76 -1.72 2.19
CA ILE A 114 8.17 -1.89 0.85
C ILE A 114 9.07 -1.29 -0.23
N PHE A 115 9.49 -0.05 -0.01
CA PHE A 115 10.33 0.68 -0.96
C PHE A 115 11.69 0.04 -1.15
N LEU A 116 12.35 -0.31 -0.05
CA LEU A 116 13.63 -0.99 -0.07
C LEU A 116 13.53 -2.36 -0.75
N ALA A 117 12.38 -3.02 -0.63
CA ALA A 117 12.19 -4.29 -1.30
C ALA A 117 12.07 -4.18 -2.83
N HIS A 118 11.45 -3.13 -3.32
CA HIS A 118 11.31 -2.89 -4.76
C HIS A 118 12.57 -2.27 -5.38
N HIS A 119 13.26 -1.39 -4.66
CA HIS A 119 14.30 -0.52 -5.23
C HIS A 119 15.66 -0.61 -4.54
N GLY A 120 15.76 -1.25 -3.38
CA GLY A 120 17.00 -1.40 -2.65
C GLY A 120 17.97 -2.39 -3.29
N THR A 121 19.15 -2.51 -2.69
CA THR A 121 20.15 -3.52 -3.05
C THR A 121 19.71 -4.91 -2.59
N ASP A 122 20.29 -5.97 -3.14
CA ASP A 122 19.95 -7.35 -2.75
C ASP A 122 20.06 -7.60 -1.24
N ILE A 123 21.06 -6.98 -0.59
CA ILE A 123 21.24 -7.04 0.87
C ILE A 123 20.06 -6.38 1.59
N GLN A 124 19.67 -5.17 1.16
CA GLN A 124 18.54 -4.46 1.76
C GLN A 124 17.23 -5.23 1.58
N LYS A 125 17.02 -5.86 0.42
CA LYS A 125 15.85 -6.69 0.15
C LYS A 125 15.77 -7.89 1.08
N GLU A 126 16.87 -8.63 1.26
CA GLU A 126 16.91 -9.80 2.16
C GLU A 126 16.73 -9.43 3.64
N GLU A 127 17.26 -8.28 4.07
CA GLU A 127 17.02 -7.79 5.43
C GLU A 127 15.57 -7.35 5.65
N VAL A 128 14.97 -6.63 4.69
CA VAL A 128 13.55 -6.27 4.73
C VAL A 128 12.67 -7.53 4.76
N LYS A 129 12.98 -8.52 3.93
CA LYS A 129 12.29 -9.80 3.89
C LYS A 129 12.32 -10.53 5.23
N SER A 130 13.49 -10.55 5.87
CA SER A 130 13.66 -11.12 7.21
C SER A 130 12.84 -10.37 8.25
N PHE A 131 12.85 -9.04 8.21
CA PHE A 131 12.02 -8.20 9.06
C PHE A 131 10.53 -8.48 8.85
N LEU A 132 10.05 -8.48 7.61
CA LEU A 132 8.64 -8.68 7.26
C LEU A 132 8.13 -10.06 7.67
N THR A 133 8.96 -11.10 7.52
CA THR A 133 8.62 -12.46 7.96
C THR A 133 8.40 -12.49 9.48
N LEU A 134 9.35 -11.95 10.25
CA LEU A 134 9.22 -11.84 11.71
C LEU A 134 8.06 -10.93 12.12
N PHE A 135 7.80 -9.88 11.34
CA PHE A 135 6.73 -8.93 11.58
C PHE A 135 5.38 -9.62 11.46
N VAL A 136 5.10 -10.28 10.34
CA VAL A 136 3.81 -10.93 10.06
C VAL A 136 3.53 -12.12 10.99
N ASP A 137 4.57 -12.81 11.44
CA ASP A 137 4.48 -13.92 12.40
C ASP A 137 4.27 -13.41 13.85
N ASN A 138 4.37 -12.10 14.12
CA ASN A 138 4.12 -11.52 15.44
C ASN A 138 2.61 -11.42 15.72
N GLU A 139 2.14 -12.06 16.79
CA GLU A 139 0.72 -12.02 17.19
C GLU A 139 0.30 -10.67 17.81
N GLY A 140 1.25 -9.81 18.19
CA GLY A 140 0.99 -8.52 18.83
C GLY A 140 0.67 -7.37 17.88
N ILE A 141 0.72 -7.58 16.56
CA ILE A 141 0.41 -6.56 15.56
C ILE A 141 -1.03 -6.69 15.04
N SER A 142 -1.61 -5.57 14.62
CA SER A 142 -3.01 -5.54 14.16
C SER A 142 -3.19 -6.33 12.86
N SER A 143 -4.38 -6.91 12.66
CA SER A 143 -4.71 -7.63 11.41
C SER A 143 -4.47 -6.78 10.16
N LYS A 144 -4.75 -5.47 10.25
CA LYS A 144 -4.48 -4.49 9.20
C LYS A 144 -2.99 -4.41 8.85
N GLU A 145 -2.13 -4.26 9.85
CA GLU A 145 -0.68 -4.22 9.64
C GLU A 145 -0.14 -5.55 9.11
N ARG A 146 -0.69 -6.68 9.59
CA ARG A 146 -0.33 -8.01 9.09
C ARG A 146 -0.65 -8.17 7.61
N ILE A 147 -1.84 -7.74 7.19
CA ILE A 147 -2.26 -7.76 5.78
C ILE A 147 -1.31 -6.91 4.93
N GLY A 148 -0.94 -5.71 5.40
CA GLY A 148 0.04 -4.88 4.69
C GLY A 148 1.41 -5.54 4.58
N GLY A 149 1.90 -6.16 5.66
CA GLY A 149 3.15 -6.92 5.61
C GLY A 149 3.08 -8.12 4.66
N LEU A 150 1.95 -8.84 4.65
CA LEU A 150 1.70 -9.99 3.78
C LEU A 150 1.64 -9.60 2.31
N SER A 151 0.90 -8.53 1.98
CA SER A 151 0.83 -7.99 0.62
C SER A 151 2.24 -7.72 0.06
N VAL A 152 3.08 -7.10 0.86
CA VAL A 152 4.47 -6.80 0.49
C VAL A 152 5.30 -8.06 0.35
N LEU A 153 5.14 -9.04 1.25
CA LEU A 153 5.82 -10.33 1.11
C LEU A 153 5.41 -11.05 -0.19
N LEU A 154 4.13 -11.03 -0.57
CA LEU A 154 3.65 -11.64 -1.81
C LEU A 154 4.26 -10.97 -3.05
N ASP A 155 4.45 -9.65 -3.03
CA ASP A 155 5.09 -8.90 -4.11
C ASP A 155 6.60 -9.22 -4.27
N ILE A 156 7.30 -9.50 -3.16
CA ILE A 156 8.78 -9.65 -3.15
C ILE A 156 9.22 -11.09 -3.36
N PHE A 157 8.44 -12.07 -2.91
CA PHE A 157 8.82 -13.47 -3.02
C PHE A 157 8.56 -14.00 -4.44
N SER A 158 9.55 -14.69 -5.00
CA SER A 158 9.42 -15.45 -6.25
C SER A 158 9.40 -16.97 -6.02
N ASP A 159 9.33 -17.42 -4.75
CA ASP A 159 9.28 -18.84 -4.39
C ASP A 159 7.83 -19.23 -4.03
N ASP A 160 7.25 -20.08 -4.88
CA ASP A 160 5.85 -20.53 -4.83
C ASP A 160 5.48 -21.11 -3.45
N ILE A 161 6.41 -21.82 -2.79
CA ILE A 161 6.15 -22.46 -1.47
C ILE A 161 5.90 -21.41 -0.39
N GLN A 162 6.64 -20.29 -0.42
CA GLN A 162 6.45 -19.22 0.57
C GLN A 162 5.21 -18.38 0.25
N LYS A 163 4.94 -18.13 -1.04
CA LYS A 163 3.72 -17.46 -1.47
C LYS A 163 2.46 -18.19 -0.99
N GLU A 164 2.39 -19.50 -1.18
CA GLU A 164 1.27 -20.31 -0.71
C GLU A 164 1.04 -20.15 0.81
N ARG A 165 2.11 -20.24 1.61
CA ARG A 165 2.03 -20.03 3.07
C ARG A 165 1.48 -18.64 3.41
N TYR A 166 1.94 -17.59 2.74
CA TYR A 166 1.49 -16.23 2.99
C TYR A 166 0.04 -16.01 2.56
N LEU A 167 -0.39 -16.59 1.44
CA LEU A 167 -1.79 -16.58 0.99
C LEU A 167 -2.71 -17.30 1.98
N GLN A 168 -2.29 -18.46 2.51
CA GLN A 168 -3.05 -19.17 3.56
C GLN A 168 -3.17 -18.35 4.85
N LEU A 169 -2.09 -17.67 5.25
CA LEU A 169 -2.14 -16.79 6.42
C LEU A 169 -3.04 -15.57 6.17
N LEU A 170 -2.97 -14.98 4.97
CA LEU A 170 -3.83 -13.89 4.56
C LEU A 170 -5.30 -14.29 4.60
N GLU A 171 -5.64 -15.48 4.09
CA GLU A 171 -6.98 -16.07 4.14
C GLU A 171 -7.48 -16.28 5.56
N SER A 172 -6.64 -16.80 6.44
CA SER A 172 -6.98 -16.97 7.86
C SER A 172 -7.32 -15.64 8.52
N ILE A 173 -6.52 -14.59 8.27
CA ILE A 173 -6.78 -13.24 8.80
C ILE A 173 -8.06 -12.66 8.18
N PHE A 174 -8.20 -12.75 6.86
CA PHE A 174 -9.31 -12.19 6.09
C PHE A 174 -10.67 -12.77 6.49
N THR A 175 -10.74 -14.08 6.72
CA THR A 175 -11.96 -14.79 7.14
C THR A 175 -12.54 -14.26 8.45
N HIS A 176 -11.68 -13.74 9.33
CA HIS A 176 -12.07 -13.18 10.63
C HIS A 176 -12.10 -11.65 10.64
N LEU A 177 -11.78 -10.99 9.53
CA LEU A 177 -11.71 -9.54 9.43
C LEU A 177 -13.12 -8.94 9.30
N PRO A 178 -13.57 -8.05 10.21
CA PRO A 178 -14.92 -7.51 10.15
C PRO A 178 -15.10 -6.57 8.95
N LEU A 179 -16.34 -6.39 8.49
CA LEU A 179 -16.67 -5.46 7.39
C LEU A 179 -16.31 -4.00 7.68
N SER A 180 -16.15 -3.62 8.95
CA SER A 180 -15.69 -2.28 9.35
C SER A 180 -14.22 -2.01 8.99
N GLU A 181 -13.42 -3.06 8.81
CA GLU A 181 -11.99 -2.97 8.43
C GLU A 181 -11.84 -2.99 6.91
N VAL A 182 -12.50 -2.03 6.25
CA VAL A 182 -12.62 -1.97 4.79
C VAL A 182 -11.24 -1.97 4.11
N GLU A 183 -10.27 -1.23 4.66
CA GLU A 183 -8.94 -1.12 4.07
C GLU A 183 -8.22 -2.48 4.02
N GLY A 184 -8.27 -3.23 5.12
CA GLY A 184 -7.66 -4.56 5.18
C GLY A 184 -8.38 -5.55 4.27
N ARG A 185 -9.72 -5.45 4.16
CA ARG A 185 -10.49 -6.30 3.25
C ARG A 185 -10.18 -6.02 1.79
N LEU A 186 -10.04 -4.75 1.42
CA LEU A 186 -9.67 -4.34 0.07
C LEU A 186 -8.29 -4.85 -0.30
N GLU A 187 -7.30 -4.66 0.57
CA GLU A 187 -5.93 -5.11 0.31
C GLU A 187 -5.81 -6.63 0.26
N ALA A 188 -6.50 -7.35 1.15
CA ALA A 188 -6.51 -8.81 1.10
C ALA A 188 -7.17 -9.32 -0.20
N ALA A 189 -8.31 -8.72 -0.59
CA ALA A 189 -8.99 -9.08 -1.83
C ALA A 189 -8.11 -8.84 -3.06
N ARG A 190 -7.37 -7.72 -3.08
CA ARG A 190 -6.38 -7.40 -4.10
C ARG A 190 -5.32 -8.49 -4.22
N CYS A 191 -4.69 -8.88 -3.11
CA CYS A 191 -3.67 -9.92 -3.12
C CYS A 191 -4.21 -11.23 -3.70
N PHE A 192 -5.46 -11.61 -3.37
CA PHE A 192 -6.03 -12.85 -3.89
C PHE A 192 -6.28 -12.83 -5.40
N ILE A 193 -6.70 -11.70 -5.97
CA ILE A 193 -7.04 -11.65 -7.40
C ILE A 193 -5.82 -11.35 -8.29
N GLU A 194 -4.86 -10.56 -7.78
CA GLU A 194 -3.67 -10.16 -8.53
C GLU A 194 -2.55 -11.23 -8.47
N ASP A 195 -2.49 -12.06 -7.42
CA ASP A 195 -1.45 -13.09 -7.32
C ASP A 195 -1.80 -14.33 -8.16
N GLU A 196 -0.86 -14.77 -8.99
CA GLU A 196 -1.02 -15.94 -9.87
C GLU A 196 -1.09 -17.26 -9.09
N GLU A 197 -0.44 -17.34 -7.93
CA GLU A 197 -0.40 -18.52 -7.07
C GLU A 197 -1.63 -18.63 -6.16
N ALA A 198 -2.53 -17.63 -6.19
CA ALA A 198 -3.78 -17.68 -5.45
C ALA A 198 -4.72 -18.77 -6.00
N THR A 199 -5.26 -19.58 -5.10
CA THR A 199 -6.21 -20.64 -5.47
C THR A 199 -7.50 -20.06 -6.04
N ALA A 200 -8.24 -20.86 -6.82
CA ALA A 200 -9.55 -20.43 -7.34
C ALA A 200 -10.53 -20.03 -6.22
N GLU A 201 -10.45 -20.67 -5.06
CA GLU A 201 -11.25 -20.33 -3.88
C GLU A 201 -10.85 -18.96 -3.33
N GLN A 202 -9.55 -18.68 -3.18
CA GLN A 202 -9.04 -17.39 -2.75
C GLN A 202 -9.41 -16.28 -3.73
N LYS A 203 -9.26 -16.50 -5.04
CA LYS A 203 -9.72 -15.56 -6.07
C LYS A 203 -11.21 -15.28 -5.91
N THR A 204 -12.04 -16.32 -5.78
CA THR A 204 -13.49 -16.18 -5.55
C THR A 204 -13.80 -15.36 -4.29
N GLN A 205 -13.07 -15.60 -3.18
CA GLN A 205 -13.21 -14.80 -1.96
C GLN A 205 -12.85 -13.33 -2.20
N GLY A 206 -11.77 -13.05 -2.93
CA GLY A 206 -11.36 -11.71 -3.35
C GLY A 206 -12.44 -11.00 -4.17
N PHE A 207 -12.90 -11.63 -5.26
CA PHE A 207 -14.00 -11.11 -6.10
C PHE A 207 -15.28 -10.83 -5.27
N SER A 208 -15.67 -11.75 -4.39
CA SER A 208 -16.84 -11.59 -3.52
C SER A 208 -16.67 -10.42 -2.54
N ALA A 209 -15.46 -10.24 -1.99
CA ALA A 209 -15.13 -9.13 -1.11
C ALA A 209 -15.26 -7.80 -1.82
N LEU A 210 -14.70 -7.67 -3.02
CA LEU A 210 -14.79 -6.46 -3.84
C LEU A 210 -16.25 -6.15 -4.18
N HIS A 211 -17.02 -7.14 -4.62
CA HIS A 211 -18.44 -6.98 -4.88
C HIS A 211 -19.19 -6.46 -3.63
N SER A 212 -18.93 -7.04 -2.46
CA SER A 212 -19.54 -6.59 -1.19
C SER A 212 -19.11 -5.18 -0.80
N ILE A 213 -17.88 -4.77 -1.10
CA ILE A 213 -17.40 -3.40 -0.87
C ILE A 213 -18.17 -2.44 -1.78
N ILE A 214 -18.24 -2.72 -3.09
CA ILE A 214 -18.88 -1.85 -4.09
C ILE A 214 -20.38 -1.67 -3.84
N THR A 215 -21.07 -2.73 -3.40
CA THR A 215 -22.54 -2.72 -3.26
C THR A 215 -23.04 -2.26 -1.89
N ASN A 216 -22.13 -1.91 -0.97
CA ASN A 216 -22.50 -1.44 0.36
C ASN A 216 -22.39 0.08 0.46
N ASP A 217 -23.54 0.76 0.41
CA ASP A 217 -23.63 2.23 0.47
C ASP A 217 -23.11 2.87 1.77
N ARG A 218 -22.80 2.07 2.80
CA ARG A 218 -22.18 2.55 4.04
C ARG A 218 -20.67 2.68 3.93
N ILE A 219 -20.07 2.08 2.90
CA ILE A 219 -18.63 2.13 2.65
C ILE A 219 -18.30 3.46 1.96
N PRO A 220 -17.23 4.16 2.37
CA PRO A 220 -16.78 5.38 1.71
C PRO A 220 -16.59 5.19 0.19
N GLN A 221 -16.95 6.23 -0.57
CA GLN A 221 -16.94 6.19 -2.04
C GLN A 221 -15.56 5.87 -2.62
N GLU A 222 -14.50 6.34 -1.97
CA GLU A 222 -13.11 6.07 -2.38
C GLU A 222 -12.82 4.57 -2.45
N TYR A 223 -13.23 3.80 -1.43
CA TYR A 223 -13.01 2.35 -1.39
C TYR A 223 -13.92 1.60 -2.34
N ARG A 224 -15.15 2.08 -2.55
CA ARG A 224 -16.07 1.51 -3.54
C ARG A 224 -15.53 1.69 -4.96
N THR A 225 -14.95 2.85 -5.23
CA THR A 225 -14.31 3.16 -6.52
C THR A 225 -13.09 2.29 -6.74
N GLU A 226 -12.18 2.24 -5.76
CA GLU A 226 -10.97 1.42 -5.86
C GLU A 226 -11.31 -0.07 -6.05
N ALA A 227 -12.30 -0.58 -5.31
CA ALA A 227 -12.77 -1.95 -5.47
C ALA A 227 -13.37 -2.22 -6.87
N ALA A 228 -14.14 -1.28 -7.42
CA ALA A 228 -14.75 -1.43 -8.75
C ALA A 228 -13.71 -1.41 -9.87
N ILE A 229 -12.71 -0.53 -9.77
CA ILE A 229 -11.57 -0.48 -10.70
C ILE A 229 -10.83 -1.81 -10.65
N LEU A 230 -10.44 -2.24 -9.45
CA LEU A 230 -9.68 -3.47 -9.24
C LEU A 230 -10.41 -4.72 -9.77
N LEU A 231 -11.72 -4.79 -9.54
CA LEU A 231 -12.57 -5.85 -10.06
C LEU A 231 -12.59 -5.89 -11.60
N PHE A 232 -12.67 -4.71 -12.23
CA PHE A 232 -12.71 -4.60 -13.69
C PHE A 232 -11.35 -4.86 -14.34
N GLU A 233 -10.25 -4.48 -13.68
CA GLU A 233 -8.88 -4.76 -14.12
C GLU A 233 -8.55 -6.25 -14.11
N ASN A 234 -9.12 -7.03 -13.17
CA ASN A 234 -8.80 -8.45 -13.01
C ASN A 234 -9.90 -9.39 -13.50
N ALA A 235 -10.96 -8.87 -14.11
CA ALA A 235 -11.96 -9.73 -14.75
C ALA A 235 -11.36 -10.48 -15.94
N ASP A 236 -11.49 -11.82 -15.92
CA ASP A 236 -10.79 -12.73 -16.85
C ASP A 236 -11.75 -13.43 -17.83
N ASN A 237 -13.05 -13.41 -17.56
CA ASN A 237 -14.07 -13.95 -18.46
C ASN A 237 -15.17 -12.93 -18.77
N LEU A 238 -16.00 -13.24 -19.77
CA LEU A 238 -17.05 -12.33 -20.25
C LEU A 238 -18.06 -11.98 -19.14
N GLU A 239 -18.46 -12.96 -18.33
CA GLU A 239 -19.44 -12.76 -17.24
C GLU A 239 -18.90 -11.81 -16.18
N GLU A 240 -17.68 -12.05 -15.70
CA GLU A 240 -16.97 -11.17 -14.76
C GLU A 240 -16.75 -9.79 -15.35
N THR A 241 -16.38 -9.69 -16.63
CA THR A 241 -16.13 -8.42 -17.30
C THR A 241 -17.41 -7.60 -17.40
N THR A 242 -18.52 -8.22 -17.76
CA THR A 242 -19.83 -7.56 -17.85
C THR A 242 -20.31 -7.11 -16.47
N GLU A 243 -20.17 -7.93 -15.44
CA GLU A 243 -20.58 -7.58 -14.08
C GLU A 243 -19.68 -6.49 -13.47
N ALA A 244 -18.35 -6.62 -13.61
CA ALA A 244 -17.40 -5.62 -13.13
C ALA A 244 -17.61 -4.27 -13.83
N ARG A 245 -17.87 -4.28 -15.15
CA ARG A 245 -18.26 -3.08 -15.90
C ARG A 245 -19.55 -2.48 -15.35
N ARG A 246 -20.59 -3.29 -15.14
CA ARG A 246 -21.87 -2.82 -14.59
C ARG A 246 -21.68 -2.13 -13.23
N LEU A 247 -20.89 -2.73 -12.35
CA LEU A 247 -20.55 -2.17 -11.04
C LEU A 247 -19.75 -0.88 -11.14
N LEU A 248 -18.75 -0.83 -12.02
CA LEU A 248 -17.97 0.37 -12.30
C LEU A 248 -18.84 1.52 -12.84
N MET A 249 -19.84 1.21 -13.68
CA MET A 249 -20.83 2.18 -14.15
C MET A 249 -21.77 2.69 -13.05
N ILE A 250 -22.15 1.83 -12.10
CA ILE A 250 -22.96 2.25 -10.95
C ILE A 250 -22.17 3.27 -10.13
N VAL A 251 -20.93 2.94 -9.77
CA VAL A 251 -20.04 3.84 -9.05
C VAL A 251 -19.90 5.16 -9.81
N LEU A 252 -19.62 5.13 -11.12
CA LEU A 252 -19.40 6.32 -11.95
C LEU A 252 -20.61 7.27 -12.03
N LYS A 253 -21.83 6.75 -11.92
CA LYS A 253 -23.06 7.54 -11.92
C LYS A 253 -23.31 8.28 -10.61
N GLU A 254 -22.54 7.99 -9.56
CA GLU A 254 -22.70 8.64 -8.27
C GLU A 254 -22.18 10.08 -8.30
N LYS A 255 -22.99 11.01 -7.77
CA LYS A 255 -22.71 12.45 -7.82
C LYS A 255 -21.54 12.87 -6.93
N THR A 256 -21.11 12.01 -6.02
CA THR A 256 -20.08 12.26 -5.00
C THR A 256 -18.66 11.99 -5.49
N LEU A 257 -18.49 11.39 -6.68
CA LEU A 257 -17.18 11.11 -7.26
C LEU A 257 -16.36 12.37 -7.51
N SER A 258 -15.15 12.38 -6.96
CA SER A 258 -14.12 13.38 -7.20
C SER A 258 -13.63 13.35 -8.65
N LEU A 259 -12.98 14.45 -9.07
CA LEU A 259 -12.37 14.54 -10.39
C LEU A 259 -11.33 13.44 -10.61
N LYS A 260 -10.50 13.19 -9.60
CA LYS A 260 -9.44 12.18 -9.65
C LYS A 260 -10.00 10.77 -9.88
N GLU A 261 -11.02 10.39 -9.11
CA GLU A 261 -11.65 9.08 -9.26
C GLU A 261 -12.27 8.90 -10.66
N ARG A 262 -12.83 9.97 -11.24
CA ARG A 262 -13.33 9.93 -12.62
C ARG A 262 -12.20 9.74 -13.66
N VAL A 263 -11.04 10.37 -13.44
CA VAL A 263 -9.84 10.15 -14.28
C VAL A 263 -9.39 8.70 -14.16
N ASP A 264 -9.25 8.19 -12.93
CA ASP A 264 -8.79 6.83 -12.67
C ASP A 264 -9.69 5.80 -13.39
N ILE A 265 -11.02 5.93 -13.25
CA ILE A 265 -11.97 5.06 -13.96
C ILE A 265 -11.79 5.16 -15.49
N ALA A 266 -11.71 6.38 -16.04
CA ALA A 266 -11.58 6.59 -17.48
C ALA A 266 -10.28 6.01 -18.05
N GLN A 267 -9.18 6.11 -17.29
CA GLN A 267 -7.90 5.50 -17.65
C GLN A 267 -8.00 3.97 -17.67
N THR A 268 -8.60 3.37 -16.63
CA THR A 268 -8.83 1.91 -16.60
C THR A 268 -9.65 1.44 -17.81
N PHE A 269 -10.65 2.22 -18.25
CA PHE A 269 -11.42 1.92 -19.45
C PHE A 269 -10.59 1.92 -20.73
N TYR A 270 -9.67 2.86 -20.85
CA TYR A 270 -8.73 2.93 -21.97
C TYR A 270 -7.77 1.73 -21.96
N ASP A 271 -7.18 1.43 -20.81
CA ASP A 271 -6.15 0.38 -20.67
C ASP A 271 -6.71 -1.03 -20.94
N LYS A 272 -7.93 -1.33 -20.49
CA LYS A 272 -8.56 -2.65 -20.74
C LYS A 272 -9.05 -2.85 -22.17
N GLY A 273 -9.10 -1.80 -23.02
CA GLY A 273 -9.53 -1.91 -24.42
C GLY A 273 -10.87 -2.62 -24.58
N THR A 274 -11.98 -1.90 -24.37
CA THR A 274 -13.28 -2.56 -24.11
C THR A 274 -13.73 -3.57 -25.19
N PRO A 275 -14.10 -4.81 -24.80
CA PRO A 275 -14.81 -5.74 -25.68
C PRO A 275 -16.23 -5.23 -25.95
N GLU A 276 -16.54 -5.09 -27.24
CA GLU A 276 -17.81 -5.04 -28.03
C GLU A 276 -19.19 -4.70 -27.41
N GLU A 277 -19.37 -4.48 -26.10
CA GLU A 277 -20.62 -3.99 -25.51
C GLU A 277 -20.62 -2.47 -25.29
N GLN A 278 -21.71 -1.83 -25.73
CA GLN A 278 -21.91 -0.38 -25.65
C GLN A 278 -21.88 0.10 -24.19
N VAL A 279 -20.84 0.85 -23.84
CA VAL A 279 -20.83 1.66 -22.62
C VAL A 279 -21.95 2.69 -22.73
N ASP A 280 -22.72 2.86 -21.65
CA ASP A 280 -23.81 3.84 -21.60
C ASP A 280 -23.29 5.24 -22.02
N PRO A 281 -23.84 5.84 -23.11
CA PRO A 281 -23.38 7.13 -23.62
C PRO A 281 -23.41 8.24 -22.58
N ASP A 282 -24.33 8.19 -21.62
CA ASP A 282 -24.41 9.21 -20.57
C ASP A 282 -23.25 9.06 -19.58
N VAL A 283 -22.73 7.85 -19.40
CA VAL A 283 -21.53 7.62 -18.59
C VAL A 283 -20.27 8.08 -19.31
N LEU A 284 -20.14 7.81 -20.61
CA LEU A 284 -19.05 8.33 -21.41
C LEU A 284 -19.03 9.87 -21.39
N LYS A 285 -20.21 10.52 -21.45
CA LYS A 285 -20.32 11.98 -21.27
C LYS A 285 -19.88 12.45 -19.89
N LEU A 286 -20.19 11.72 -18.82
CA LEU A 286 -19.73 12.04 -17.46
C LEU A 286 -18.19 11.96 -17.33
N MET A 287 -17.55 11.04 -18.06
CA MET A 287 -16.08 10.99 -18.14
C MET A 287 -15.50 12.17 -18.92
N LEU A 288 -16.11 12.57 -20.04
CA LEU A 288 -15.65 13.71 -20.85
C LEU A 288 -15.77 15.07 -20.16
N GLN A 289 -16.61 15.16 -19.12
CA GLN A 289 -16.71 16.35 -18.26
C GLN A 289 -15.46 16.59 -17.41
N VAL A 290 -14.51 15.64 -17.37
CA VAL A 290 -13.26 15.76 -16.63
C VAL A 290 -12.25 16.60 -17.44
N PRO A 291 -11.92 17.83 -17.02
CA PRO A 291 -10.97 18.68 -17.74
C PRO A 291 -9.55 18.10 -17.81
N GLU A 292 -9.14 17.30 -16.83
CA GLU A 292 -7.77 16.76 -16.70
C GLU A 292 -7.55 15.43 -17.44
N LEU A 293 -8.52 14.97 -18.24
CA LEU A 293 -8.41 13.71 -18.95
C LEU A 293 -7.28 13.76 -20.01
N PRO A 294 -6.38 12.75 -20.07
CA PRO A 294 -5.38 12.68 -21.13
C PRO A 294 -6.04 12.69 -22.52
N ALA A 295 -5.41 13.35 -23.50
CA ALA A 295 -5.98 13.52 -24.84
C ALA A 295 -6.30 12.18 -25.52
N GLU A 296 -5.43 11.18 -25.35
CA GLU A 296 -5.61 9.84 -25.94
C GLU A 296 -6.81 9.11 -25.34
N VAL A 297 -7.00 9.21 -24.01
CA VAL A 297 -8.16 8.64 -23.30
C VAL A 297 -9.44 9.35 -23.72
N ARG A 298 -9.37 10.68 -23.90
CA ARG A 298 -10.50 11.51 -24.35
C ARG A 298 -10.93 11.10 -25.75
N ASP A 299 -9.98 11.04 -26.68
CA ASP A 299 -10.21 10.61 -28.06
C ASP A 299 -10.76 9.18 -28.13
N PHE A 300 -10.29 8.29 -27.26
CA PHE A 300 -10.81 6.94 -27.14
C PHE A 300 -12.29 6.94 -26.71
N ILE A 301 -12.63 7.67 -25.64
CA ILE A 301 -14.01 7.76 -25.13
C ILE A 301 -14.93 8.41 -26.16
N GLU A 302 -14.49 9.46 -26.84
CA GLU A 302 -15.27 10.14 -27.88
C GLU A 302 -15.60 9.21 -29.06
N LYS A 303 -14.69 8.31 -29.44
CA LYS A 303 -14.95 7.30 -30.49
C LYS A 303 -15.97 6.24 -30.09
N GLN A 304 -16.17 6.01 -28.79
CA GLN A 304 -17.15 5.06 -28.27
C GLN A 304 -18.56 5.67 -28.17
N LEU A 305 -18.69 7.00 -28.26
CA LEU A 305 -20.00 7.63 -28.29
C LEU A 305 -20.68 7.33 -29.63
N PRO A 306 -21.99 6.98 -29.63
CA PRO A 306 -22.73 6.82 -30.88
C PRO A 306 -22.71 8.15 -31.64
N ALA A 307 -22.47 8.09 -32.95
CA ALA A 307 -22.58 9.25 -33.82
C ALA A 307 -24.00 9.82 -33.71
N SER A 308 -24.09 11.04 -33.17
CA SER A 308 -25.35 11.80 -33.02
C SER A 308 -25.94 12.21 -34.36
#